data_AF-A0A225URC2-F1
#
_entry.id   AF-A0A225URC2-F1
#
_cell.length_a   1.000
_cell.length_b   1.000
_cell.length_c   1.000
_cell.angle_alpha   90.00
_cell.angle_beta   90.00
_cell.angle_gamma   90.00
#
_symmetry.space_group_name_H-M   'P 1'
#
loop_
_entity.id
_entity.type
_entity.pdbx_description
1 polymer ?
#
loop_
_entity_poly.entity_id
_entity_poly.type
_entity_poly.pdbx_seq_one_letter_code
_entity_poly.pdbx_strand_id
1 'polypeptide(L)'
;DLFSGEYGPTDDVLAVAHDPLKLFFFFMPKDFWKDVAKESHRYFLQNLTARVDRMFENQKTPGKTTKKQFMNKESKKSDIKPHEVLHVLGLLLAHMLNPHRRRIREHWSRHGVGAVSRGTFNEWMSRNWLEHVMVNLHFTNNAGARASPTEL
;
A
#
# COMPACT_ATOMS: atom_id res chain seq x y z
N ASP A 1 3.30 -29.32 12.33
CA ASP A 1 4.63 -29.81 12.73
C ASP A 1 5.49 -28.65 13.18
N LEU A 2 6.02 -28.73 14.40
CA LEU A 2 6.97 -27.76 14.94
C LEU A 2 8.39 -28.23 14.58
N PHE A 3 9.30 -27.29 14.31
CA PHE A 3 10.70 -27.57 13.98
C PHE A 3 11.38 -28.37 15.11
N SER A 4 12.01 -29.48 14.76
CA SER A 4 12.64 -30.43 15.70
C SER A 4 14.17 -30.29 15.82
N GLY A 5 14.78 -29.33 15.12
CA GLY A 5 16.22 -29.05 15.23
C GLY A 5 16.56 -28.17 16.43
N GLU A 6 17.83 -28.14 16.83
CA GLU A 6 18.29 -27.33 17.96
C GLU A 6 18.12 -25.81 17.72
N TYR A 7 18.47 -25.33 16.52
CA TYR A 7 18.31 -23.93 16.06
C TYR A 7 18.61 -23.81 14.56
N GLY A 8 18.19 -22.71 13.93
CA GLY A 8 18.55 -22.37 12.55
C GLY A 8 17.41 -22.46 11.53
N PRO A 9 17.67 -22.06 10.27
CA PRO A 9 16.70 -22.16 9.18
C PRO A 9 16.42 -23.62 8.84
N THR A 10 15.17 -23.92 8.46
CA THR A 10 14.79 -25.23 7.92
C THR A 10 15.44 -25.47 6.57
N ASP A 11 15.52 -26.73 6.14
CA ASP A 11 16.02 -27.09 4.80
C ASP A 11 15.25 -26.36 3.68
N ASP A 12 13.94 -26.16 3.85
CA ASP A 12 13.10 -25.41 2.91
C ASP A 12 13.51 -23.93 2.80
N VAL A 13 13.85 -23.29 3.92
CA VAL A 13 14.33 -21.90 3.94
C VAL A 13 15.73 -21.82 3.32
N LEU A 14 16.60 -22.78 3.64
CA LEU A 14 17.96 -22.85 3.08
C LEU A 14 17.94 -22.99 1.56
N ALA A 15 17.00 -23.77 1.02
CA ALA A 15 16.84 -23.96 -0.43
C ALA A 15 16.53 -22.64 -1.19
N VAL A 16 15.94 -21.64 -0.52
CA VAL A 16 15.59 -20.34 -1.13
C VAL A 16 16.43 -19.17 -0.61
N ALA A 17 17.32 -19.39 0.36
CA ALA A 17 18.03 -18.33 1.07
C ALA A 17 18.92 -17.44 0.17
N HIS A 18 19.42 -17.99 -0.95
CA HIS A 18 20.26 -17.25 -1.91
C HIS A 18 19.49 -16.29 -2.81
N ASP A 19 18.15 -16.34 -2.81
CA ASP A 19 17.28 -15.47 -3.60
C ASP A 19 16.40 -14.63 -2.66
N PRO A 20 16.74 -13.34 -2.43
CA PRO A 20 16.00 -12.49 -1.51
C PRO A 20 14.51 -12.37 -1.82
N LEU A 21 14.12 -12.45 -3.10
CA LEU A 21 12.71 -12.39 -3.48
C LEU A 21 11.99 -13.71 -3.18
N LYS A 22 12.62 -14.86 -3.44
CA LYS A 22 12.04 -16.16 -3.05
C LYS A 22 11.95 -16.28 -1.53
N LEU A 23 12.97 -15.85 -0.80
CA LEU A 23 12.94 -15.82 0.67
C LEU A 23 11.82 -14.90 1.19
N PHE A 24 11.65 -13.72 0.58
CA PHE A 24 10.53 -12.84 0.90
C PHE A 24 9.17 -13.52 0.68
N PHE A 25 8.96 -14.17 -0.46
CA PHE A 25 7.70 -14.85 -0.77
C PHE A 25 7.50 -16.15 0.00
N PHE A 26 8.56 -16.73 0.56
CA PHE A 26 8.46 -17.85 1.50
C PHE A 26 7.75 -17.41 2.78
N PHE A 27 8.14 -16.27 3.36
CA PHE A 27 7.51 -15.73 4.57
C PHE A 27 6.19 -14.99 4.31
N MET A 28 6.07 -14.34 3.16
CA MET A 28 4.88 -13.59 2.76
C MET A 28 4.38 -14.08 1.41
N PRO A 29 3.56 -15.14 1.38
CA PRO A 29 3.11 -15.80 0.15
C PRO A 29 2.40 -14.87 -0.82
N LYS A 30 2.42 -15.22 -2.11
CA LYS A 30 1.74 -14.42 -3.16
C LYS A 30 0.24 -14.27 -2.90
N ASP A 31 -0.41 -15.30 -2.36
CA ASP A 31 -1.86 -15.26 -2.09
C ASP A 31 -2.21 -14.29 -0.97
N PHE A 32 -1.34 -14.14 0.05
CA PHE A 32 -1.49 -13.10 1.06
C PHE A 32 -1.58 -11.71 0.43
N TRP A 33 -0.69 -11.37 -0.51
CA TRP A 33 -0.72 -10.07 -1.19
C TRP A 33 -1.93 -9.90 -2.12
N LYS A 34 -2.47 -10.99 -2.67
CA LYS A 34 -3.73 -10.95 -3.42
C LYS A 34 -4.90 -10.61 -2.50
N ASP A 35 -4.94 -11.22 -1.33
CA ASP A 35 -5.98 -10.95 -0.33
C ASP A 35 -5.88 -9.53 0.20
N VAL A 36 -4.68 -9.04 0.53
CA VAL A 36 -4.46 -7.65 0.96
C VAL A 36 -4.96 -6.67 -0.12
N ALA A 37 -4.65 -6.89 -1.40
CA ALA A 37 -5.10 -6.02 -2.47
C ALA A 37 -6.64 -6.01 -2.59
N LYS A 38 -7.26 -7.19 -2.51
CA LYS A 38 -8.71 -7.37 -2.54
C LYS A 38 -9.40 -6.67 -1.38
N GLU A 39 -8.91 -6.86 -0.15
CA GLU A 39 -9.50 -6.25 1.04
C GLU A 39 -9.25 -4.74 1.08
N SER A 40 -8.11 -4.27 0.60
CA SER A 40 -7.84 -2.83 0.44
C SER A 40 -8.81 -2.16 -0.53
N HIS A 41 -9.09 -2.80 -1.65
CA HIS A 41 -10.07 -2.30 -2.61
C HIS A 41 -11.50 -2.36 -2.06
N ARG A 42 -11.86 -3.44 -1.35
CA ARG A 42 -13.16 -3.54 -0.66
C ARG A 42 -13.34 -2.40 0.34
N TYR A 43 -12.33 -2.14 1.16
CA TYR A 43 -12.36 -1.04 2.12
C TYR A 43 -12.55 0.31 1.41
N PHE A 44 -11.84 0.53 0.30
CA PHE A 44 -12.01 1.74 -0.50
C PHE A 44 -13.47 1.94 -0.95
N LEU A 45 -14.11 0.89 -1.49
CA LEU A 45 -15.50 0.96 -1.94
C LEU A 45 -16.47 1.22 -0.78
N GLN A 46 -16.29 0.54 0.36
CA GLN A 46 -17.12 0.72 1.56
C GLN A 46 -17.06 2.16 2.09
N ASN A 47 -15.91 2.82 1.97
CA ASN A 47 -15.68 4.17 2.48
C ASN A 47 -15.81 5.26 1.40
N LEU A 48 -16.22 4.91 0.18
CA LEU A 48 -16.24 5.83 -0.96
C LEU A 48 -17.15 7.04 -0.71
N THR A 49 -18.37 6.82 -0.24
CA THR A 49 -19.33 7.89 0.05
C THR A 49 -18.80 8.82 1.15
N ALA A 50 -18.37 8.27 2.28
CA ALA A 50 -17.84 9.06 3.39
C ALA A 50 -16.57 9.84 3.00
N ARG A 51 -15.74 9.28 2.13
CA ARG A 51 -14.58 9.97 1.56
C ARG A 51 -15.01 11.15 0.68
N VAL A 52 -15.98 10.94 -0.20
CA VAL A 52 -16.54 11.99 -1.09
C VAL A 52 -17.14 13.12 -0.28
N ASP A 53 -17.84 12.82 0.82
CA ASP A 53 -18.37 13.83 1.74
C ASP A 53 -17.26 14.68 2.35
N ARG A 54 -16.23 14.05 2.91
CA ARG A 54 -15.07 14.79 3.44
C ARG A 54 -14.37 15.62 2.35
N MET A 55 -14.28 15.13 1.12
CA MET A 55 -13.67 15.90 0.02
C MET A 55 -14.51 17.12 -0.37
N PHE A 56 -15.83 17.01 -0.32
CA PHE A 56 -16.75 18.11 -0.58
C PHE A 56 -16.72 19.17 0.53
N GLU A 57 -16.71 18.75 1.79
CA GLU A 57 -16.64 19.65 2.95
C GLU A 57 -15.30 20.38 3.04
N ASN A 58 -14.18 19.67 2.78
CA ASN A 58 -12.83 20.22 2.90
C ASN A 58 -12.32 20.89 1.61
N GLN A 59 -13.19 21.22 0.67
CA GLN A 59 -12.78 21.91 -0.55
C GLN A 59 -12.29 23.33 -0.24
N LYS A 60 -11.13 23.71 -0.80
CA LYS A 60 -10.53 25.04 -0.56
C LYS A 60 -11.44 26.20 -0.95
N THR A 61 -12.29 26.01 -1.94
CA THR A 61 -13.25 27.01 -2.43
C THR A 61 -14.64 26.37 -2.36
N PRO A 62 -15.49 26.75 -1.40
CA PRO A 62 -16.83 26.19 -1.24
C PRO A 62 -17.61 26.21 -2.55
N GLY A 63 -18.23 25.08 -2.91
CA GLY A 63 -19.06 24.94 -4.11
C GLY A 63 -18.30 24.82 -5.44
N LYS A 64 -16.96 24.89 -5.47
CA LYS A 64 -16.17 24.78 -6.72
C LYS A 64 -16.35 23.42 -7.39
N THR A 65 -16.46 22.35 -6.62
CA THR A 65 -16.66 20.99 -7.14
C THR A 65 -17.85 20.36 -6.43
N THR A 66 -18.78 19.83 -7.21
CA THR A 66 -20.00 19.18 -6.67
C THR A 66 -19.70 17.79 -6.11
N LYS A 67 -20.51 17.33 -5.16
CA LYS A 67 -20.43 15.96 -4.62
C LYS A 67 -20.49 14.89 -5.73
N LYS A 68 -21.32 15.11 -6.76
CA LYS A 68 -21.43 14.23 -7.94
C LYS A 68 -20.14 14.16 -8.75
N GLN A 69 -19.43 15.30 -8.92
CA GLN A 69 -18.14 15.32 -9.60
C GLN A 69 -17.06 14.58 -8.81
N PHE A 70 -17.03 14.75 -7.48
CA PHE A 70 -16.13 13.96 -6.63
C PHE A 70 -16.43 12.47 -6.71
N MET A 71 -17.71 12.09 -6.60
CA MET A 71 -18.14 10.70 -6.72
C MET A 71 -17.70 10.09 -8.06
N ASN A 72 -18.00 10.76 -9.18
CA ASN A 72 -17.61 10.30 -10.52
C ASN A 72 -16.10 10.16 -10.71
N LYS A 73 -15.30 10.99 -10.03
CA LYS A 73 -13.84 10.93 -10.09
C LYS A 73 -13.31 9.78 -9.27
N GLU A 74 -13.79 9.64 -8.03
CA GLU A 74 -13.30 8.63 -7.10
C GLU A 74 -13.76 7.23 -7.50
N SER A 75 -15.00 7.05 -7.95
CA SER A 75 -15.53 5.74 -8.38
C SER A 75 -14.87 5.15 -9.62
N LYS A 76 -14.17 5.99 -10.41
CA LYS A 76 -13.42 5.56 -11.61
C LYS A 76 -12.00 5.10 -11.31
N LYS A 77 -11.55 5.14 -10.05
CA LYS A 77 -10.24 4.59 -9.70
C LYS A 77 -10.23 3.09 -9.94
N SER A 78 -9.16 2.62 -10.57
CA SER A 78 -8.96 1.19 -10.83
C SER A 78 -8.76 0.42 -9.53
N ASP A 79 -9.00 -0.88 -9.61
CA ASP A 79 -8.73 -1.80 -8.51
C ASP A 79 -7.24 -1.78 -8.13
N ILE A 80 -6.98 -1.87 -6.83
CA ILE A 80 -5.62 -2.02 -6.30
C ILE A 80 -5.13 -3.42 -6.66
N LYS A 81 -3.99 -3.51 -7.35
CA LYS A 81 -3.40 -4.78 -7.76
C LYS A 81 -2.36 -5.26 -6.75
N PRO A 82 -2.13 -6.58 -6.63
CA PRO A 82 -1.19 -7.14 -5.65
C PRO A 82 0.24 -6.59 -5.81
N HIS A 83 0.71 -6.41 -7.04
CA HIS A 83 2.05 -5.86 -7.29
C HIS A 83 2.17 -4.38 -6.90
N GLU A 84 1.07 -3.63 -6.82
CA GLU A 84 1.10 -2.24 -6.37
C GLU A 84 1.31 -2.16 -4.86
N VAL A 85 0.74 -3.09 -4.10
CA VAL A 85 1.04 -3.26 -2.67
C VAL A 85 2.52 -3.60 -2.47
N LEU A 86 3.06 -4.50 -3.31
CA LEU A 86 4.49 -4.84 -3.29
C LEU A 86 5.38 -3.65 -3.67
N HIS A 87 4.98 -2.83 -4.64
CA HIS A 87 5.70 -1.59 -4.98
C HIS A 87 5.70 -0.62 -3.80
N VAL A 88 4.59 -0.43 -3.09
CA VAL A 88 4.55 0.40 -1.88
C VAL A 88 5.57 -0.09 -0.86
N LEU A 89 5.61 -1.41 -0.59
CA LEU A 89 6.58 -2.00 0.33
C LEU A 89 8.03 -1.80 -0.16
N GLY A 90 8.30 -2.03 -1.44
CA GLY A 90 9.61 -1.81 -2.05
C GLY A 90 10.08 -0.36 -1.96
N LEU A 91 9.17 0.60 -2.16
CA LEU A 91 9.47 2.03 -2.03
C LEU A 91 9.71 2.45 -0.57
N LEU A 92 9.02 1.83 0.40
CA LEU A 92 9.29 2.02 1.82
C LEU A 92 10.66 1.47 2.22
N LEU A 93 11.01 0.27 1.74
CA LEU A 93 12.34 -0.33 1.95
C LEU A 93 13.45 0.53 1.32
N ALA A 94 13.26 0.98 0.08
CA ALA A 94 14.20 1.89 -0.58
C ALA A 94 14.38 3.21 0.17
N HIS A 95 13.31 3.75 0.79
CA HIS A 95 13.41 4.92 1.64
C HIS A 95 14.19 4.65 2.92
N MET A 96 13.96 3.52 3.59
CA MET A 96 14.69 3.13 4.81
C MET A 96 16.18 2.94 4.54
N LEU A 97 16.55 2.42 3.37
CA LEU A 97 17.94 2.24 2.94
C LEU A 97 18.61 3.54 2.45
N ASN A 98 17.84 4.58 2.15
CA ASN A 98 18.35 5.86 1.67
C ASN A 98 18.02 7.01 2.66
N PRO A 99 18.80 7.15 3.74
CA PRO A 99 18.54 8.13 4.79
C PRO A 99 18.81 9.59 4.36
N HIS A 100 19.46 9.80 3.20
CA HIS A 100 19.83 11.14 2.73
C HIS A 100 18.63 11.99 2.31
N ARG A 101 17.48 11.38 2.02
CA ARG A 101 16.21 12.08 1.82
C ARG A 101 15.37 12.01 3.08
N ARG A 102 15.19 13.14 3.74
CA ARG A 102 14.52 13.21 5.04
C ARG A 102 13.06 12.79 4.95
N ARG A 103 12.39 13.10 3.84
CA ARG A 103 10.97 12.80 3.63
C ARG A 103 10.81 11.85 2.47
N ILE A 104 9.98 10.81 2.62
CA ILE A 104 9.66 9.90 1.52
C ILE A 104 9.18 10.63 0.26
N ARG A 105 8.46 11.75 0.43
CA ARG A 105 7.95 12.59 -0.67
C ARG A 105 9.06 13.19 -1.55
N GLU A 106 10.27 13.37 -1.04
CA GLU A 106 11.40 13.92 -1.79
C GLU A 106 11.88 12.96 -2.88
N HIS A 107 11.59 11.66 -2.76
CA HIS A 107 11.88 10.68 -3.82
C HIS A 107 10.99 10.83 -5.06
N TRP A 108 9.95 11.68 -5.01
CA TRP A 108 9.17 12.10 -6.18
C TRP A 108 9.58 13.47 -6.74
N SER A 109 10.62 14.10 -6.18
CA SER A 109 11.12 15.38 -6.69
C SER A 109 11.61 15.21 -8.14
N ARG A 110 11.10 16.05 -9.04
CA ARG A 110 11.52 16.08 -10.45
C ARG A 110 12.85 16.79 -10.66
N HIS A 111 13.33 17.52 -9.64
CA HIS A 111 14.54 18.31 -9.68
C HIS A 111 15.53 17.84 -8.61
N GLY A 112 16.81 17.85 -8.95
CA GLY A 112 17.87 17.78 -7.95
C GLY A 112 18.04 19.12 -7.24
N VAL A 113 18.57 19.10 -6.02
CA VAL A 113 18.87 20.30 -5.24
C VAL A 113 20.31 20.16 -4.72
N GLY A 114 21.20 21.05 -5.18
CA GLY A 114 22.62 20.95 -4.88
C GLY A 114 23.21 19.60 -5.34
N ALA A 115 23.88 18.90 -4.42
CA ALA A 115 24.45 17.57 -4.68
C ALA A 115 23.42 16.42 -4.62
N VAL A 116 22.15 16.68 -4.26
CA VAL A 116 21.12 15.65 -4.18
C VAL A 116 20.46 15.49 -5.55
N SER A 117 20.51 14.27 -6.10
CA SER A 117 19.90 13.94 -7.41
C SER A 117 18.37 14.11 -7.41
N ARG A 118 17.74 14.06 -8.60
CA ARG A 118 16.28 13.94 -8.69
C ARG A 118 15.80 12.59 -8.14
N GLY A 119 14.57 12.53 -7.68
CA GLY A 119 13.97 11.29 -7.19
C GLY A 119 13.56 10.34 -8.33
N THR A 120 13.59 9.04 -8.06
CA THR A 120 13.29 7.97 -9.04
C THR A 120 11.93 7.32 -8.83
N PHE A 121 11.20 7.65 -7.77
CA PHE A 121 9.98 6.89 -7.41
C PHE A 121 8.85 7.05 -8.44
N ASN A 122 8.84 8.12 -9.24
CA ASN A 122 7.87 8.30 -10.33
C ASN A 122 7.95 7.19 -11.40
N GLU A 123 9.08 6.51 -11.54
CA GLU A 123 9.24 5.40 -12.50
C GLU A 123 8.49 4.14 -12.06
N TRP A 124 8.22 4.00 -10.75
CA TRP A 124 7.58 2.83 -10.16
C TRP A 124 6.12 3.10 -9.78
N MET A 125 5.84 4.25 -9.17
CA MET A 125 4.51 4.61 -8.70
C MET A 125 4.38 6.12 -8.55
N SER A 126 3.27 6.71 -8.97
CA SER A 126 3.02 8.13 -8.70
C SER A 126 2.75 8.37 -7.21
N ARG A 127 3.16 9.52 -6.68
CA ARG A 127 2.93 9.88 -5.27
C ARG A 127 1.46 9.78 -4.86
N ASN A 128 0.57 10.30 -5.72
CA ASN A 128 -0.88 10.29 -5.45
C ASN A 128 -1.45 8.88 -5.42
N TRP A 129 -0.90 7.97 -6.23
CA TRP A 129 -1.30 6.56 -6.22
C TRP A 129 -0.77 5.83 -4.99
N LEU A 130 0.48 6.07 -4.58
CA LEU A 130 1.00 5.54 -3.33
C LEU A 130 0.16 5.99 -2.12
N GLU A 131 -0.19 7.27 -2.05
CA GLU A 131 -1.09 7.78 -1.01
C GLU A 131 -2.48 7.11 -1.06
N HIS A 132 -3.01 6.85 -2.27
CA HIS A 132 -4.27 6.14 -2.43
C HIS A 132 -4.20 4.69 -1.92
N VAL A 133 -3.14 3.94 -2.27
CA VAL A 133 -2.96 2.56 -1.80
C VAL A 133 -2.75 2.53 -0.29
N MET A 134 -1.84 3.37 0.25
CA MET A 134 -1.53 3.43 1.68
C MET A 134 -2.74 3.74 2.55
N VAL A 135 -3.58 4.72 2.16
CA VAL A 135 -4.77 5.09 2.96
C VAL A 135 -5.84 3.99 2.95
N ASN A 136 -5.86 3.14 1.91
CA ASN A 136 -6.84 2.06 1.82
C ASN A 136 -6.24 0.69 2.17
N LEU A 137 -4.97 0.61 2.58
CA LEU A 137 -4.30 -0.66 2.88
C LEU A 137 -5.01 -1.41 4.02
N HIS A 138 -5.59 -2.57 3.71
CA HIS A 138 -6.32 -3.41 4.65
C HIS A 138 -5.89 -4.87 4.52
N PHE A 139 -5.72 -5.53 5.67
CA PHE A 139 -5.27 -6.92 5.77
C PHE A 139 -6.42 -7.89 6.06
N THR A 140 -7.59 -7.39 6.47
CA THR A 140 -8.71 -8.20 6.95
C THR A 140 -10.03 -7.78 6.31
N ASN A 141 -10.94 -8.75 6.18
CA ASN A 141 -12.30 -8.49 5.76
C ASN A 141 -13.16 -7.97 6.93
N ASN A 142 -13.41 -6.66 6.93
CA ASN A 142 -14.26 -6.02 7.95
C ASN A 142 -15.76 -6.38 7.84
N ALA A 143 -16.17 -7.10 6.78
CA ALA A 143 -17.53 -7.65 6.63
C ALA A 143 -17.62 -9.15 6.97
N GLY A 144 -16.53 -9.76 7.45
CA GLY A 144 -16.55 -11.15 7.92
C GLY A 144 -17.26 -11.28 9.27
N ALA A 145 -17.85 -12.44 9.54
CA ALA A 145 -18.56 -12.71 10.81
C ALA A 145 -17.72 -12.44 12.08
N ARG A 146 -16.38 -12.49 11.97
CA ARG A 146 -15.43 -12.19 13.07
C ARG A 146 -15.19 -10.70 13.33
N ALA A 147 -15.67 -9.82 12.46
CA ALA A 147 -15.55 -8.36 12.59
C ALA A 147 -16.81 -7.70 13.18
N SER A 148 -17.91 -8.45 13.33
CA SER A 148 -19.09 -7.99 14.07
C SER A 148 -18.78 -7.97 15.57
N PRO A 149 -19.01 -6.85 16.27
CA PRO A 149 -18.91 -6.79 17.71
C PRO A 149 -20.13 -7.50 18.35
N THR A 150 -20.02 -8.81 18.52
CA THR A 150 -20.91 -9.65 19.33
C THR A 150 -20.00 -10.78 19.86
N GLU A 151 -19.78 -11.04 21.14
CA GLU A 151 -20.49 -10.75 22.40
C GLU A 151 -19.44 -10.59 23.53
N LEU A 152 -19.60 -9.59 24.40
CA LEU A 152 -19.12 -9.57 25.78
C LEU A 152 -20.32 -9.32 26.68
#